data_AF-A0A2V8CPM0-F1
#
_entry.id   AF-A0A2V8CPM0-F1
#
_cell.length_a   1.000
_cell.length_b   1.000
_cell.length_c   1.000
_cell.angle_alpha   90.00
_cell.angle_beta   90.00
_cell.angle_gamma   90.00
#
_symmetry.space_group_name_H-M   'P 1'
#
loop_
_entity.id
_entity.type
_entity.pdbx_description
1 polymer ?
#
loop_
_entity_poly.entity_id
_entity_poly.type
_entity_poly.pdbx_seq_one_letter_code
_entity_poly.pdbx_strand_id
1 'polypeptide(L)'
;MLVPMPAHAADPATIFAVKCGSCHTYGKGEKVGPDLKGVTDRRSRTWLAAWIRSSERTIKSGDSVAMSLFKKYKQERMPDQNFSPAEIAALIDFLAAGGPVEVDRVRPRHASTATAADVAVGRGLFFGTVTPSTGGASCAACHMVREGASSMQGTFGGDLTHAYTRFQDAALSVVIRRPCFPRVGTMLTAEETFAVKAFLRYVDGQDAARPATKVPR
;
A
#
# COMPACT_ATOMS: atom_id res chain seq x y z
N MET A 1 -22.86 5.04 -33.34
CA MET A 1 -23.44 4.90 -32.00
C MET A 1 -22.27 4.75 -31.03
N LEU A 2 -21.94 5.80 -30.25
CA LEU A 2 -20.94 5.69 -29.19
C LEU A 2 -21.55 4.84 -28.07
N VAL A 3 -20.93 3.70 -27.76
CA VAL A 3 -21.23 2.94 -26.54
C VAL A 3 -20.60 3.72 -25.39
N PRO A 4 -21.38 4.21 -24.39
CA PRO A 4 -20.80 4.87 -23.23
C PRO A 4 -19.95 3.87 -22.45
N MET A 5 -18.69 4.22 -22.15
CA MET A 5 -17.89 3.45 -21.21
C MET A 5 -18.54 3.52 -19.82
N PRO A 6 -18.59 2.41 -19.07
CA PRO A 6 -19.11 2.44 -17.71
C PRO A 6 -18.26 3.41 -16.88
N ALA A 7 -18.92 4.35 -16.20
CA ALA A 7 -18.28 5.17 -15.19
C ALA A 7 -17.58 4.24 -14.19
N HIS A 8 -16.25 4.33 -14.10
CA HIS A 8 -15.51 3.60 -13.08
C HIS A 8 -16.03 4.07 -11.72
N ALA A 9 -16.63 3.15 -10.95
CA ALA A 9 -16.97 3.42 -9.57
C ALA A 9 -15.69 3.89 -8.84
N ALA A 10 -15.80 4.96 -8.05
CA ALA A 10 -14.65 5.51 -7.36
C ALA A 10 -14.04 4.46 -6.42
N ASP A 11 -12.70 4.45 -6.35
CA ASP A 11 -11.96 3.53 -5.49
C ASP A 11 -12.42 3.67 -4.02
N PRO A 12 -12.84 2.57 -3.35
CA PRO A 12 -13.39 2.63 -2.00
C PRO A 12 -12.39 3.15 -0.96
N ALA A 13 -11.08 2.96 -1.17
CA ALA A 13 -10.06 3.54 -0.29
C ALA A 13 -10.04 5.07 -0.39
N THR A 14 -10.16 5.60 -1.61
CA THR A 14 -10.30 7.04 -1.86
C THR A 14 -11.59 7.59 -1.28
N ILE A 15 -12.72 6.90 -1.47
CA ILE A 15 -14.01 7.29 -0.86
C ILE A 15 -13.85 7.37 0.66
N PHE A 16 -13.29 6.34 1.30
CA PHE A 16 -13.08 6.33 2.75
C PHE A 16 -12.22 7.50 3.20
N ALA A 17 -11.08 7.74 2.55
CA ALA A 17 -10.16 8.81 2.93
C ALA A 17 -10.81 10.19 2.87
N VAL A 18 -11.58 10.47 1.83
CA VAL A 18 -12.19 11.80 1.58
C VAL A 18 -13.48 11.99 2.37
N LYS A 19 -14.32 10.96 2.49
CA LYS A 19 -15.69 11.08 3.00
C LYS A 19 -15.87 10.57 4.42
N CYS A 20 -14.99 9.69 4.89
CA CYS A 20 -15.13 9.03 6.20
C CYS A 20 -13.98 9.34 7.16
N GLY A 21 -12.74 9.47 6.66
CA GLY A 21 -11.51 9.55 7.46
C GLY A 21 -11.37 10.81 8.34
N SER A 22 -12.13 11.87 8.04
CA SER A 22 -12.19 13.05 8.90
C SER A 22 -12.84 12.74 10.25
N CYS A 23 -13.86 11.88 10.28
CA CYS A 23 -14.64 11.58 11.47
C CYS A 23 -14.35 10.18 12.04
N HIS A 24 -13.99 9.24 11.19
CA HIS A 24 -13.80 7.84 11.54
C HIS A 24 -12.34 7.40 11.41
N THR A 25 -11.97 6.48 12.29
CA THR A 25 -10.70 5.77 12.30
C THR A 25 -10.93 4.30 11.95
N TYR A 26 -9.83 3.57 11.75
CA TYR A 26 -9.86 2.12 11.60
C TYR A 26 -8.73 1.51 12.43
N GLY A 27 -9.08 0.94 13.59
CA GLY A 27 -8.15 0.35 14.55
C GLY A 27 -7.31 1.35 15.35
N LYS A 28 -7.71 2.63 15.40
CA LYS A 28 -6.99 3.71 16.12
C LYS A 28 -7.82 4.32 17.25
N GLY A 29 -8.99 3.76 17.55
CA GLY A 29 -9.88 4.21 18.63
C GLY A 29 -10.87 5.28 18.16
N GLU A 30 -11.81 5.67 19.03
CA GLU A 30 -12.87 6.62 18.68
C GLU A 30 -12.31 8.02 18.31
N LYS A 31 -13.01 8.74 17.42
CA LYS A 31 -12.68 10.12 17.04
C LYS A 31 -13.92 10.99 17.14
N VAL A 32 -14.44 11.51 16.03
CA VAL A 32 -15.76 12.18 16.00
C VAL A 32 -16.85 11.11 15.98
N GLY A 33 -16.65 10.07 15.19
CA GLY A 33 -17.47 8.86 15.18
C GLY A 33 -16.75 7.64 15.77
N PRO A 34 -17.44 6.49 15.82
CA PRO A 34 -16.86 5.22 16.25
C PRO A 34 -15.69 4.78 15.35
N ASP A 35 -14.80 3.97 15.92
CA ASP A 35 -13.83 3.21 15.14
C ASP A 35 -14.53 2.14 14.29
N LEU A 36 -14.12 2.05 13.01
CA LEU A 36 -14.77 1.18 12.02
C LEU A 36 -14.12 -0.19 11.87
N LYS A 37 -13.02 -0.49 12.58
CA LYS A 37 -12.42 -1.83 12.54
C LYS A 37 -13.40 -2.86 13.09
N GLY A 38 -13.65 -3.93 12.34
CA GLY A 38 -14.61 -4.99 12.67
C GLY A 38 -16.08 -4.57 12.63
N VAL A 39 -16.42 -3.43 12.00
CA VAL A 39 -17.81 -2.95 11.94
C VAL A 39 -18.72 -3.92 11.18
N THR A 40 -18.16 -4.63 10.20
CA THR A 40 -18.83 -5.66 9.38
C THR A 40 -19.13 -6.94 10.15
N ASP A 41 -18.43 -7.19 11.25
CA ASP A 41 -18.74 -8.29 12.18
C ASP A 41 -19.83 -7.87 13.17
N ARG A 42 -19.85 -6.58 13.55
CA ARG A 42 -20.83 -6.04 14.50
C ARG A 42 -22.19 -5.81 13.88
N ARG A 43 -22.30 -5.56 12.58
CA ARG A 43 -23.54 -5.12 11.91
C ARG A 43 -23.70 -5.77 10.55
N SER A 44 -24.94 -6.09 10.20
CA SER A 44 -25.25 -6.68 8.90
C SER A 44 -24.96 -5.70 7.77
N ARG A 45 -24.61 -6.25 6.60
CA ARG A 45 -24.37 -5.47 5.38
C ARG A 45 -25.56 -4.57 5.03
N THR A 46 -26.79 -5.07 5.17
CA THR A 46 -28.01 -4.31 4.90
C THR A 46 -28.16 -3.12 5.85
N TRP A 47 -27.89 -3.32 7.14
CA TRP A 47 -27.94 -2.24 8.12
C TRP A 47 -26.88 -1.18 7.83
N LEU A 48 -25.64 -1.61 7.54
CA LEU A 48 -24.55 -0.70 7.17
C LEU A 48 -24.87 0.10 5.91
N ALA A 49 -25.46 -0.54 4.89
CA ALA A 49 -25.85 0.16 3.67
C ALA A 49 -26.95 1.21 3.90
N ALA A 50 -27.91 0.93 4.79
CA ALA A 50 -28.93 1.89 5.18
C ALA A 50 -28.31 3.07 5.97
N TRP A 51 -27.46 2.76 6.95
CA TRP A 51 -26.78 3.74 7.80
C TRP A 51 -25.86 4.67 7.01
N ILE A 52 -25.00 4.11 6.14
CA ILE A 52 -24.08 4.87 5.28
C ILE A 52 -24.86 5.81 4.36
N ARG A 53 -26.00 5.36 3.83
CA ARG A 53 -26.83 6.19 2.95
C ARG A 53 -27.50 7.34 3.73
N SER A 54 -28.03 7.06 4.92
CA SER A 54 -28.55 8.09 5.81
C SER A 54 -28.70 7.59 7.23
N SER A 55 -27.86 8.13 8.12
CA SER A 55 -28.00 7.88 9.55
C SER A 55 -29.31 8.45 10.08
N GLU A 56 -29.76 9.59 9.56
CA GLU A 56 -30.99 10.24 9.98
C GLU A 56 -32.22 9.37 9.72
N ARG A 57 -32.31 8.75 8.54
CA ARG A 57 -33.44 7.85 8.22
C ARG A 57 -33.46 6.63 9.13
N THR A 58 -32.31 6.02 9.41
CA THR A 58 -32.22 4.87 10.32
C THR A 58 -32.54 5.26 11.77
N ILE A 59 -32.16 6.45 12.22
CA ILE A 59 -32.54 6.95 13.55
C ILE A 59 -34.05 7.20 13.61
N LYS A 60 -34.63 7.85 12.60
CA LYS A 60 -36.08 8.16 12.55
C LYS A 60 -36.95 6.92 12.40
N SER A 61 -36.45 5.82 11.86
CA SER A 61 -37.20 4.55 11.82
C SER A 61 -37.33 3.87 13.18
N GLY A 62 -36.72 4.42 14.24
CA GLY A 62 -36.78 3.87 15.59
C GLY A 62 -35.85 2.67 15.81
N ASP A 63 -34.83 2.48 14.97
CA ASP A 63 -33.83 1.43 15.17
C ASP A 63 -33.09 1.68 16.49
N SER A 64 -33.17 0.71 17.41
CA SER A 64 -32.66 0.87 18.78
C SER A 64 -31.15 1.06 18.82
N VAL A 65 -30.42 0.44 17.88
CA VAL A 65 -28.97 0.57 17.75
C VAL A 65 -28.61 1.95 17.24
N ALA A 66 -29.29 2.42 16.20
CA ALA A 66 -29.15 3.76 15.65
C ALA A 66 -29.37 4.84 16.70
N MET A 67 -30.46 4.74 17.46
CA MET A 67 -30.79 5.67 18.54
C MET A 67 -29.73 5.64 19.66
N SER A 68 -29.25 4.46 20.04
CA SER A 68 -28.20 4.32 21.05
C SER A 68 -26.88 4.93 20.57
N LEU A 69 -26.49 4.71 19.31
CA LEU A 69 -25.30 5.31 18.73
C LEU A 69 -25.43 6.84 18.66
N PHE A 70 -26.58 7.33 18.21
CA PHE A 70 -26.86 8.76 18.14
C PHE A 70 -26.72 9.43 19.52
N LYS A 71 -27.26 8.82 20.58
CA LYS A 71 -27.08 9.30 21.95
C LYS A 71 -25.62 9.26 22.40
N LYS A 72 -24.90 8.16 22.11
CA LYS A 72 -23.49 7.98 22.49
C LYS A 72 -22.59 9.04 21.86
N TYR A 73 -22.83 9.39 20.59
CA TYR A 73 -22.03 10.36 19.83
C TYR A 73 -22.64 11.77 19.87
N LYS A 74 -23.15 12.18 21.04
CA LYS A 74 -23.64 13.55 21.34
C LYS A 74 -24.70 14.08 20.38
N GLN A 75 -25.49 13.19 19.79
CA GLN A 75 -26.51 13.54 18.80
C GLN A 75 -25.93 14.22 17.55
N GLU A 76 -24.65 13.97 17.27
CA GLU A 76 -24.03 14.33 15.99
C GLU A 76 -24.55 13.38 14.91
N ARG A 77 -25.07 13.93 13.81
CA ARG A 77 -25.55 13.12 12.69
C ARG A 77 -24.41 12.86 11.73
N MET A 78 -24.25 11.61 11.31
CA MET A 78 -23.37 11.32 10.17
C MET A 78 -24.02 11.91 8.91
N PRO A 79 -23.32 12.74 8.12
CA PRO A 79 -23.88 13.35 6.93
C PRO A 79 -24.42 12.29 5.95
N ASP A 80 -25.59 12.56 5.37
CA ASP A 80 -26.17 11.73 4.32
C ASP A 80 -25.21 11.64 3.13
N GLN A 81 -25.07 10.45 2.54
CA GLN A 81 -24.17 10.21 1.44
C GLN A 81 -24.94 9.92 0.16
N ASN A 82 -24.58 10.60 -0.93
CA ASN A 82 -25.16 10.37 -2.26
C ASN A 82 -24.35 9.35 -3.06
N PHE A 83 -24.14 8.16 -2.49
CA PHE A 83 -23.43 7.06 -3.14
C PHE A 83 -24.40 6.10 -3.84
N SER A 84 -23.96 5.56 -4.97
CA SER A 84 -24.62 4.44 -5.63
C SER A 84 -24.62 3.19 -4.73
N PRO A 85 -25.55 2.24 -4.94
CA PRO A 85 -25.51 0.95 -4.25
C PRO A 85 -24.17 0.21 -4.41
N ALA A 86 -23.53 0.32 -5.58
CA ALA A 86 -22.24 -0.30 -5.86
C ALA A 86 -21.10 0.33 -5.04
N GLU A 87 -21.05 1.65 -4.91
CA GLU A 87 -20.05 2.33 -4.07
C GLU A 87 -20.20 2.00 -2.59
N ILE A 88 -21.44 1.93 -2.08
CA ILE A 88 -21.69 1.52 -0.70
C ILE A 88 -21.27 0.07 -0.47
N ALA A 89 -21.60 -0.82 -1.41
CA ALA A 89 -21.17 -2.21 -1.36
C ALA A 89 -19.63 -2.31 -1.32
N ALA A 90 -18.95 -1.64 -2.25
CA ALA A 90 -17.49 -1.61 -2.31
C ALA A 90 -16.86 -1.03 -1.05
N LEU A 91 -17.46 0.00 -0.43
CA LEU A 91 -16.97 0.57 0.82
C LEU A 91 -17.12 -0.42 1.99
N ILE A 92 -18.22 -1.17 2.06
CA ILE A 92 -18.40 -2.21 3.09
C ILE A 92 -17.39 -3.34 2.88
N ASP A 93 -17.18 -3.78 1.63
CA ASP A 93 -16.18 -4.81 1.31
C ASP A 93 -14.77 -4.35 1.67
N PHE A 94 -14.44 -3.10 1.38
CA PHE A 94 -13.19 -2.47 1.79
C PHE A 94 -13.00 -2.50 3.31
N LEU A 95 -14.02 -2.14 4.09
CA LEU A 95 -13.95 -2.20 5.56
C LEU A 95 -13.79 -3.64 6.08
N ALA A 96 -14.44 -4.61 5.44
CA ALA A 96 -14.29 -6.04 5.79
C ALA A 96 -12.88 -6.55 5.47
N ALA A 97 -12.28 -6.10 4.38
CA ALA A 97 -10.94 -6.51 3.93
C ALA A 97 -9.77 -5.87 4.69
N GLY A 98 -10.03 -5.26 5.87
CA GLY A 98 -8.99 -4.59 6.67
C GLY A 98 -8.88 -3.08 6.44
N GLY A 99 -9.74 -2.51 5.58
CA GLY A 99 -9.88 -1.07 5.40
C GLY A 99 -8.57 -0.36 5.03
N PRO A 100 -8.32 0.87 5.51
CA PRO A 100 -7.12 1.62 5.17
C PRO A 100 -5.84 0.95 5.69
N VAL A 101 -5.92 0.09 6.72
CA VAL A 101 -4.75 -0.64 7.24
C VAL A 101 -4.21 -1.61 6.19
N GLU A 102 -5.10 -2.29 5.46
CA GLU A 102 -4.65 -3.19 4.40
C GLU A 102 -4.06 -2.41 3.23
N VAL A 103 -4.67 -1.29 2.85
CA VAL A 103 -4.08 -0.39 1.83
C VAL A 103 -2.69 0.09 2.25
N ASP A 104 -2.51 0.50 3.50
CA ASP A 104 -1.22 0.95 4.01
C ASP A 104 -0.17 -0.18 4.02
N ARG A 105 -0.58 -1.43 4.24
CA ARG A 105 0.33 -2.59 4.17
C ARG A 105 0.82 -2.88 2.75
N VAL A 106 -0.05 -2.80 1.75
CA VAL A 106 0.35 -3.06 0.35
C VAL A 106 0.93 -1.84 -0.37
N ARG A 107 0.66 -0.63 0.12
CA ARG A 107 1.19 0.63 -0.43
C ARG A 107 2.72 0.64 -0.33
N PRO A 108 3.44 0.95 -1.42
CA PRO A 108 4.87 1.15 -1.37
C PRO A 108 5.27 2.21 -0.31
N ARG A 109 6.05 1.81 0.70
CA ARG A 109 6.64 2.72 1.69
C ARG A 109 7.81 3.49 1.08
N HIS A 110 7.99 4.76 1.43
CA HIS A 110 9.07 5.58 0.90
C HIS A 110 10.45 5.12 1.40
N ALA A 111 11.40 4.85 0.51
CA ALA A 111 12.70 4.27 0.87
C ALA A 111 13.56 5.16 1.80
N SER A 112 13.24 6.46 1.92
CA SER A 112 13.88 7.34 2.90
C SER A 112 13.52 7.02 4.35
N THR A 113 12.45 6.25 4.60
CA THR A 113 12.06 5.83 5.95
C THR A 113 12.70 4.52 6.38
N ALA A 114 13.57 3.94 5.53
CA ALA A 114 14.25 2.69 5.81
C ALA A 114 15.29 2.84 6.93
N THR A 115 15.33 1.84 7.81
CA THR A 115 16.39 1.67 8.81
C THR A 115 17.60 0.97 8.21
N ALA A 116 18.73 0.97 8.93
CA ALA A 116 19.90 0.17 8.54
C ALA A 116 19.58 -1.34 8.45
N ALA A 117 18.68 -1.83 9.30
CA ALA A 117 18.23 -3.22 9.25
C ALA A 117 17.44 -3.53 7.97
N ASP A 118 16.56 -2.62 7.54
CA ASP A 118 15.84 -2.77 6.27
C ASP A 118 16.80 -2.83 5.07
N VAL A 119 17.83 -1.98 5.07
CA VAL A 119 18.88 -1.97 4.04
C VAL A 119 19.66 -3.29 4.05
N ALA A 120 19.99 -3.83 5.23
CA ALA A 120 20.69 -5.10 5.36
C ALA A 120 19.85 -6.28 4.83
N VAL A 121 18.54 -6.31 5.11
CA VAL A 121 17.61 -7.30 4.53
C VAL A 121 17.56 -7.16 3.02
N GLY A 122 17.45 -5.93 2.50
CA GLY A 122 17.45 -5.66 1.07
C GLY A 122 18.71 -6.14 0.36
N ARG A 123 19.87 -5.88 0.97
CA ARG A 123 21.17 -6.39 0.50
C ARG A 123 21.20 -7.92 0.49
N GLY A 124 20.69 -8.55 1.54
CA GLY A 124 20.62 -10.00 1.64
C GLY A 124 19.72 -10.65 0.59
N LEU A 125 18.56 -10.05 0.32
CA LEU A 125 17.66 -10.47 -0.77
C LEU A 125 18.31 -10.28 -2.14
N PHE A 126 19.04 -9.17 -2.33
CA PHE A 126 19.73 -8.88 -3.58
C PHE A 126 20.81 -9.91 -3.88
N PHE A 127 21.70 -10.20 -2.92
CA PHE A 127 22.83 -11.12 -3.12
C PHE A 127 22.50 -12.59 -2.82
N GLY A 128 21.32 -12.89 -2.29
CA GLY A 128 20.85 -14.25 -2.04
C GLY A 128 21.26 -14.85 -0.70
N THR A 129 21.70 -14.04 0.27
CA THR A 129 21.91 -14.50 1.65
C THR A 129 20.60 -14.55 2.45
N VAL A 130 19.55 -13.90 1.95
CA VAL A 130 18.17 -14.02 2.44
C VAL A 130 17.32 -14.54 1.29
N THR A 131 16.59 -15.63 1.51
CA THR A 131 15.65 -16.17 0.53
C THR A 131 14.32 -15.44 0.63
N PRO A 132 13.72 -14.98 -0.48
CA PRO A 132 12.37 -14.45 -0.46
C PRO A 132 11.37 -15.45 0.10
N SER A 133 10.38 -14.95 0.83
CA SER A 133 9.28 -15.73 1.43
C SER A 133 8.47 -16.48 0.39
N THR A 134 8.42 -15.94 -0.83
CA THR A 134 7.73 -16.56 -1.96
C THR A 134 8.66 -17.46 -2.80
N GLY A 135 9.94 -17.56 -2.44
CA GLY A 135 10.97 -18.26 -3.22
C GLY A 135 11.43 -17.45 -4.44
N GLY A 136 12.45 -17.94 -5.13
CA GLY A 136 13.03 -17.29 -6.32
C GLY A 136 14.54 -17.19 -6.28
N ALA A 137 15.12 -16.80 -7.42
CA ALA A 137 16.55 -16.51 -7.51
C ALA A 137 16.87 -15.12 -6.94
N SER A 138 18.10 -14.94 -6.44
CA SER A 138 18.58 -13.64 -6.01
C SER A 138 18.68 -12.66 -7.18
N CYS A 139 18.53 -11.37 -6.91
CA CYS A 139 18.68 -10.33 -7.94
C CYS A 139 20.09 -10.37 -8.56
N ALA A 140 21.11 -10.64 -7.75
CA ALA A 140 22.52 -10.75 -8.15
C ALA A 140 22.81 -11.87 -9.15
N ALA A 141 21.90 -12.83 -9.33
CA ALA A 141 22.02 -13.83 -10.39
C ALA A 141 21.92 -13.21 -11.79
N CYS A 142 21.21 -12.08 -11.92
CA CYS A 142 20.95 -11.40 -13.19
C CYS A 142 21.21 -9.90 -13.17
N HIS A 143 21.47 -9.26 -12.05
CA HIS A 143 21.70 -7.82 -11.97
C HIS A 143 22.92 -7.53 -11.12
N MET A 144 23.65 -6.49 -11.47
CA MET A 144 24.78 -6.02 -10.67
C MET A 144 24.43 -4.70 -9.97
N VAL A 145 25.12 -4.42 -8.86
CA VAL A 145 25.18 -3.11 -8.21
C VAL A 145 26.62 -2.79 -7.86
N ARG A 146 26.97 -1.51 -7.88
CA ARG A 146 28.29 -1.03 -7.48
C ARG A 146 28.28 -0.79 -5.98
N GLU A 147 28.91 -1.67 -5.20
CA GLU A 147 29.03 -1.53 -3.75
C GLU A 147 30.51 -1.56 -3.34
N GLY A 148 31.02 -0.44 -2.82
CA GLY A 148 32.42 -0.30 -2.46
C GLY A 148 33.38 -0.42 -3.66
N ALA A 149 34.56 -1.04 -3.44
CA ALA A 149 35.56 -1.26 -4.49
C ALA A 149 35.30 -2.53 -5.33
N SER A 150 34.27 -3.32 -4.97
CA SER A 150 33.97 -4.60 -5.61
C SER A 150 32.78 -4.45 -6.54
N SER A 151 33.05 -4.34 -7.84
CA SER A 151 32.05 -4.54 -8.88
C SER A 151 32.08 -6.00 -9.31
N MET A 152 31.13 -6.82 -8.80
CA MET A 152 30.90 -8.14 -9.39
C MET A 152 30.43 -7.93 -10.82
N GLN A 153 31.32 -8.20 -11.77
CA GLN A 153 31.10 -8.00 -13.19
C GLN A 153 30.57 -9.29 -13.80
N GLY A 154 29.38 -9.17 -14.40
CA GLY A 154 28.82 -10.19 -15.27
C GLY A 154 27.37 -10.45 -14.92
N THR A 155 26.44 -9.74 -15.57
CA THR A 155 25.03 -10.08 -15.49
C THR A 155 24.29 -9.82 -16.81
N PHE A 156 23.36 -10.73 -17.14
CA PHE A 156 22.48 -10.63 -18.30
C PHE A 156 21.45 -9.48 -18.17
N GLY A 157 21.09 -9.13 -16.95
CA GLY A 157 20.35 -7.91 -16.62
C GLY A 157 21.29 -6.76 -16.27
N GLY A 158 20.88 -5.54 -16.61
CA GLY A 158 21.73 -4.35 -16.49
C GLY A 158 22.06 -3.93 -15.05
N ASP A 159 22.90 -2.91 -14.95
CA ASP A 159 23.31 -2.27 -13.69
C ASP A 159 22.12 -1.54 -13.03
N LEU A 160 21.86 -1.89 -11.76
CA LEU A 160 20.79 -1.32 -10.95
C LEU A 160 21.26 -0.27 -9.94
N THR A 161 22.55 0.11 -9.95
CA THR A 161 23.14 1.08 -9.01
C THR A 161 22.31 2.37 -8.92
N HIS A 162 21.86 2.91 -10.06
CA HIS A 162 21.04 4.13 -10.12
C HIS A 162 19.56 3.87 -10.38
N ALA A 163 19.08 2.65 -10.11
CA ALA A 163 17.68 2.31 -10.33
C ALA A 163 16.74 3.17 -9.48
N TYR A 164 17.15 3.54 -8.26
CA TYR A 164 16.33 4.41 -7.40
C TYR A 164 16.18 5.80 -7.98
N THR A 165 17.27 6.46 -8.40
CA THR A 165 17.21 7.78 -9.03
C THR A 165 16.42 7.76 -10.34
N ARG A 166 16.54 6.68 -11.12
CA ARG A 166 15.83 6.54 -12.41
C ARG A 166 14.32 6.33 -12.27
N PHE A 167 13.88 5.51 -11.32
CA PHE A 167 12.48 5.10 -11.21
C PHE A 167 11.73 5.76 -10.06
N GLN A 168 12.44 6.24 -9.03
CA GLN A 168 11.87 6.76 -7.81
C GLN A 168 10.96 5.74 -7.11
N ASP A 169 10.37 6.12 -5.98
CA ASP A 169 9.86 5.16 -5.01
C ASP A 169 8.72 4.27 -5.52
N ALA A 170 7.65 4.88 -6.06
CA ALA A 170 6.46 4.17 -6.50
C ALA A 170 6.73 3.30 -7.74
N ALA A 171 7.39 3.85 -8.77
CA ALA A 171 7.62 3.09 -9.99
C ALA A 171 8.64 1.96 -9.79
N LEU A 172 9.69 2.18 -8.98
CA LEU A 172 10.66 1.13 -8.67
C LEU A 172 10.00 -0.04 -7.93
N SER A 173 9.06 0.26 -7.02
CA SER A 173 8.31 -0.78 -6.30
C SER A 173 7.45 -1.64 -7.23
N VAL A 174 6.87 -1.03 -8.28
CA VAL A 174 6.12 -1.76 -9.31
C VAL A 174 7.07 -2.62 -10.16
N VAL A 175 8.23 -2.09 -10.55
CA VAL A 175 9.21 -2.80 -11.37
C VAL A 175 9.80 -4.00 -10.64
N ILE A 176 10.15 -3.86 -9.35
CA ILE A 176 10.69 -4.95 -8.51
C ILE A 176 9.68 -6.10 -8.37
N ARG A 177 8.39 -5.80 -8.31
CA ARG A 177 7.33 -6.82 -8.19
C ARG A 177 6.99 -7.50 -9.52
N ARG A 178 7.54 -7.08 -10.66
CA ARG A 178 7.28 -7.76 -11.94
C ARG A 178 8.16 -9.00 -12.05
N PRO A 179 7.60 -10.17 -12.39
CA PRO A 179 8.38 -11.38 -12.57
C PRO A 179 9.38 -11.20 -13.72
N CYS A 180 10.62 -11.65 -13.51
CA CYS A 180 11.64 -11.68 -14.56
C CYS A 180 11.35 -12.81 -15.54
N PHE A 181 11.10 -12.48 -16.81
CA PHE A 181 11.05 -13.47 -17.89
C PHE A 181 12.40 -14.23 -17.99
N PRO A 182 12.44 -15.57 -18.17
CA PRO A 182 11.33 -16.51 -18.40
C PRO A 182 10.82 -17.21 -17.13
N ARG A 183 11.28 -16.84 -15.93
CA ARG A 183 10.88 -17.54 -14.70
C ARG A 183 9.57 -16.98 -14.17
N VAL A 184 8.56 -17.85 -14.12
CA VAL A 184 7.33 -17.65 -13.36
C VAL A 184 7.67 -17.73 -11.87
N GLY A 185 8.27 -16.66 -11.34
CA GLY A 185 8.52 -16.47 -9.92
C GLY A 185 7.40 -15.66 -9.31
N THR A 186 6.90 -16.10 -8.17
CA THR A 186 5.97 -15.34 -7.33
C THR A 186 6.57 -14.01 -6.92
N MET A 187 5.74 -12.96 -6.90
CA MET A 187 6.17 -11.60 -6.59
C MET A 187 6.75 -11.51 -5.17
N LEU A 188 7.74 -10.63 -4.97
CA LEU A 188 8.18 -10.25 -3.62
C LEU A 188 7.02 -9.67 -2.82
N THR A 189 7.01 -9.88 -1.51
CA THR A 189 6.04 -9.23 -0.61
C THR A 189 6.25 -7.71 -0.59
N ALA A 190 5.31 -6.97 0.01
CA ALA A 190 5.46 -5.54 0.14
C ALA A 190 6.67 -5.12 1.00
N GLU A 191 6.97 -5.92 2.03
CA GLU A 191 8.11 -5.72 2.92
C GLU A 191 9.43 -6.03 2.22
N GLU A 192 9.51 -7.14 1.48
CA GLU A 192 10.70 -7.51 0.69
C GLU A 192 10.97 -6.51 -0.43
N THR A 193 9.91 -6.07 -1.12
CA THR A 193 10.01 -5.00 -2.14
C THR A 193 10.57 -3.72 -1.53
N PHE A 194 10.11 -3.35 -0.33
CA PHE A 194 10.62 -2.18 0.38
C PHE A 194 12.09 -2.33 0.74
N ALA A 195 12.49 -3.48 1.28
CA ALA A 195 13.86 -3.75 1.66
C ALA A 195 14.82 -3.68 0.45
N VAL A 196 14.50 -4.36 -0.66
CA VAL A 196 15.31 -4.30 -1.89
C VAL A 196 15.40 -2.88 -2.42
N LYS A 197 14.28 -2.13 -2.46
CA LYS A 197 14.27 -0.73 -2.87
C LYS A 197 15.13 0.16 -1.95
N ALA A 198 15.08 -0.07 -0.64
CA ALA A 198 15.90 0.66 0.33
C ALA A 198 17.39 0.42 0.11
N PHE A 199 17.77 -0.83 -0.18
CA PHE A 199 19.14 -1.16 -0.56
C PHE A 199 19.56 -0.48 -1.87
N LEU A 200 18.71 -0.51 -2.90
CA LEU A 200 18.99 0.19 -4.17
C LEU A 200 19.16 1.70 -3.97
N ARG A 201 18.36 2.33 -3.10
CA ARG A 201 18.56 3.74 -2.72
C ARG A 201 19.89 3.97 -2.01
N TYR A 202 20.27 3.05 -1.11
CA TYR A 202 21.52 3.12 -0.37
C TYR A 202 22.73 3.09 -1.32
N VAL A 203 22.81 2.11 -2.23
CA VAL A 203 23.93 2.01 -3.18
C VAL A 203 23.99 3.18 -4.16
N ASP A 204 22.84 3.69 -4.59
CA ASP A 204 22.75 4.89 -5.43
C ASP A 204 23.39 6.11 -4.74
N GLY A 205 23.03 6.33 -3.46
CA GLY A 205 23.61 7.41 -2.65
C GLY A 205 25.10 7.23 -2.35
N GLN A 206 25.56 5.98 -2.14
CA GLN A 206 26.98 5.69 -1.94
C GLN A 206 27.81 5.95 -3.20
N ASP A 207 27.29 5.60 -4.38
CA ASP A 207 28.00 5.85 -5.63
C ASP A 207 28.03 7.33 -6.00
N ALA A 208 26.94 8.06 -5.72
CA ALA A 208 26.91 9.52 -5.88
C ALA A 208 27.96 10.24 -5.00
N ALA A 209 28.29 9.67 -3.82
CA ALA A 209 29.31 10.20 -2.92
C ALA A 209 30.75 9.78 -3.27
N ARG A 210 30.94 8.93 -4.28
CA ARG A 210 32.24 8.35 -4.60
C ARG A 210 33.10 9.36 -5.39
N PRO A 211 34.39 9.56 -5.02
CA PRO A 211 35.27 10.41 -5.81
C PRO A 211 35.47 9.84 -7.21
N ALA A 212 35.45 10.70 -8.23
CA ALA A 212 35.71 10.31 -9.60
C ALA A 212 37.10 9.66 -9.69
N THR A 213 37.14 8.39 -10.10
CA THR A 213 38.40 7.72 -10.45
C THR A 213 39.04 8.48 -11.59
N LYS A 214 40.16 9.17 -11.33
CA LYS A 214 41.05 9.66 -12.38
C LYS A 214 41.53 8.43 -13.15
N VAL A 215 41.08 8.28 -14.39
CA VAL A 215 41.65 7.31 -15.32
C VAL A 215 43.07 7.79 -15.64
N PRO A 216 44.14 7.07 -15.25
CA PRO A 216 45.48 7.41 -15.72
C PRO A 216 45.48 7.28 -17.25
N ARG A 217 45.96 8.33 -17.93
CA ARG A 217 46.14 8.34 -19.39
C ARG A 217 47.16 7.32 -19.83
#